data_AF-A0A6J7NAU6-F1
#
_entry.id   AF-A0A6J7NAU6-F1
#
_cell.length_a   1.000
_cell.length_b   1.000
_cell.length_c   1.000
_cell.angle_alpha   90.00
_cell.angle_beta   90.00
_cell.angle_gamma   90.00
#
_symmetry.space_group_name_H-M   'P 1'
#
loop_
_entity.id
_entity.type
_entity.pdbx_description
1 polymer ?
#
loop_
_entity_poly.entity_id
_entity_poly.type
_entity_poly.pdbx_seq_one_letter_code
_entity_poly.pdbx_strand_id
1 'polypeptide(L)'
;MTIMGSLGGVEAGLRQLRRSRPLETCTVDIAPDLEVTAPTVEETLRIKAYLILQRNQVRDYLDVVTLSAHMGADSAVAVLRDIDDFYVDRSGERGSVLTSLVLQLAEPSPRDVTVTRELARYKGLNPRWHEWSSVVGACRDLALRLADGAS
;
A
#
# COMPACT_ATOMS: atom_id res chain seq x y z
N MET A 1 -11.61 18.18 20.49
CA MET A 1 -11.45 17.13 21.51
C MET A 1 -12.52 16.09 21.24
N THR A 2 -12.16 14.91 20.75
CA THR A 2 -13.11 13.84 20.46
C THR A 2 -12.66 12.61 21.24
N ILE A 3 -13.52 12.15 22.13
CA ILE A 3 -13.31 11.02 23.03
C ILE A 3 -13.49 9.72 22.23
N MET A 4 -12.53 8.82 22.36
CA MET A 4 -12.46 7.51 21.70
C MET A 4 -13.26 6.49 22.53
N GLY A 5 -14.11 5.71 21.87
CA GLY A 5 -14.82 4.58 22.48
C GLY A 5 -14.57 3.31 21.66
N SER A 6 -14.35 2.18 22.32
CA SER A 6 -14.32 0.87 21.65
C SER A 6 -15.73 0.46 21.26
N LEU A 7 -15.95 0.11 19.99
CA LEU A 7 -17.15 -0.62 19.57
C LEU A 7 -16.77 -2.09 19.39
N GLY A 8 -17.38 -2.99 20.17
CA GLY A 8 -17.20 -4.43 20.00
C GLY A 8 -15.76 -4.94 20.18
N GLY A 9 -14.94 -4.27 21.01
CA GLY A 9 -13.54 -4.64 21.24
C GLY A 9 -12.54 -4.04 20.24
N VAL A 10 -12.99 -3.19 19.31
CA VAL A 10 -12.16 -2.55 18.29
C VAL A 10 -12.04 -1.06 18.59
N GLU A 11 -10.82 -0.54 18.72
CA GLU A 11 -10.51 0.86 19.06
C GLU A 11 -10.86 1.80 17.89
N ALA A 12 -12.04 2.43 17.95
CA ALA A 12 -12.56 3.27 16.88
C ALA A 12 -11.87 4.64 16.76
N GLY A 13 -10.65 4.63 16.23
CA GLY A 13 -9.96 5.84 15.79
C GLY A 13 -10.47 6.35 14.43
N LEU A 14 -10.36 7.66 14.16
CA LEU A 14 -10.74 8.30 12.89
C LEU A 14 -10.17 7.62 11.63
N ARG A 15 -9.11 6.81 11.75
CA ARG A 15 -8.54 6.01 10.67
C ARG A 15 -9.44 4.85 10.23
N GLN A 16 -10.32 4.36 11.11
CA GLN A 16 -11.33 3.36 10.78
C GLN A 16 -12.40 3.90 9.83
N LEU A 17 -12.62 5.21 9.77
CA LEU A 17 -13.58 5.81 8.84
C LEU A 17 -13.23 5.59 7.36
N ARG A 18 -12.00 5.14 7.06
CA ARG A 18 -11.53 4.84 5.71
C ARG A 18 -11.52 3.35 5.38
N ARG A 19 -11.75 2.49 6.38
CA ARG A 19 -11.68 1.04 6.24
C ARG A 19 -13.04 0.42 6.54
N SER A 20 -13.50 -0.45 5.66
CA SER A 20 -14.73 -1.23 5.81
C SER A 20 -14.55 -2.46 6.71
N ARG A 21 -13.30 -2.86 6.98
CA ARG A 21 -12.94 -4.06 7.75
C ARG A 21 -11.90 -3.76 8.85
N PRO A 22 -11.89 -4.55 9.95
CA PRO A 22 -10.82 -4.51 10.95
C PRO A 22 -9.43 -4.76 10.35
N LEU A 23 -8.38 -4.35 11.06
CA LEU A 23 -6.99 -4.57 10.61
C LEU A 23 -6.67 -6.07 10.66
N GLU A 24 -6.22 -6.62 9.54
CA GLU A 24 -5.72 -7.99 9.52
C GLU A 24 -4.29 -7.97 10.07
N THR A 25 -4.10 -8.61 11.23
CA THR A 25 -2.84 -8.58 11.98
C THR A 25 -2.25 -9.96 12.17
N CYS A 26 -0.93 -10.03 12.27
CA CYS A 26 -0.18 -11.21 12.70
C CYS A 26 0.76 -10.86 13.85
N THR A 27 1.22 -11.89 14.55
CA THR A 27 2.31 -11.79 15.53
C THR A 27 3.64 -12.06 14.83
N VAL A 28 4.63 -11.22 15.12
CA VAL A 28 5.99 -11.34 14.57
C VAL A 28 6.98 -11.43 15.72
N ASP A 29 7.76 -12.50 15.74
CA ASP A 29 8.87 -12.67 16.68
C ASP A 29 10.05 -11.82 16.22
N ILE A 30 10.48 -10.87 17.04
CA ILE A 30 11.59 -9.96 16.71
C ILE A 30 12.85 -10.20 17.56
N ALA A 31 12.70 -10.90 18.69
CA ALA A 31 13.79 -11.43 19.51
C ALA A 31 13.26 -12.57 20.39
N PRO A 32 14.13 -13.37 21.06
CA PRO A 32 13.67 -14.31 22.08
C PRO A 32 12.78 -13.60 23.11
N ASP A 33 11.61 -14.17 23.37
CA ASP A 33 10.59 -13.65 24.29
C ASP A 33 10.06 -12.23 23.96
N LEU A 34 10.23 -11.77 22.71
CA LEU A 34 9.73 -10.48 22.25
C LEU A 34 8.95 -10.61 20.94
N GLU A 35 7.64 -10.46 21.08
CA GLU A 35 6.68 -10.50 19.97
C GLU A 35 6.07 -9.10 19.75
N VAL A 36 5.78 -8.78 18.49
CA VAL A 36 5.01 -7.59 18.13
C VAL A 36 3.82 -7.95 17.26
N THR A 37 2.67 -7.34 17.54
CA THR A 37 1.51 -7.41 16.65
C THR A 37 1.68 -6.38 15.52
N ALA A 38 1.73 -6.86 14.29
CA ALA A 38 1.87 -6.07 13.08
C ALA A 38 0.73 -6.38 12.09
N PRO A 39 0.47 -5.53 11.08
CA PRO A 39 -0.39 -5.93 9.97
C PRO A 39 0.22 -7.13 9.23
N THR A 40 -0.63 -7.98 8.64
CA THR A 40 -0.12 -9.02 7.73
C THR A 40 0.56 -8.38 6.52
N VAL A 41 1.31 -9.17 5.74
CA VAL A 41 1.98 -8.63 4.55
C VAL A 41 0.97 -8.15 3.50
N GLU A 42 -0.17 -8.84 3.37
CA GLU A 42 -1.28 -8.49 2.50
C GLU A 42 -1.97 -7.20 2.95
N GLU A 43 -2.22 -7.05 4.26
CA GLU A 43 -2.76 -5.81 4.83
C GLU A 43 -1.76 -4.66 4.66
N THR A 44 -0.47 -4.91 4.87
CA THR A 44 0.58 -3.92 4.65
C THR A 44 0.59 -3.45 3.19
N LEU A 45 0.51 -4.37 2.22
CA LEU A 45 0.46 -4.01 0.80
C LEU A 45 -0.75 -3.10 0.50
N ARG A 46 -1.96 -3.45 0.96
CA ARG A 46 -3.17 -2.62 0.77
C ARG A 46 -3.05 -1.26 1.43
N ILE A 47 -2.50 -1.18 2.66
CA ILE A 47 -2.22 0.11 3.33
C ILE A 47 -1.31 0.97 2.45
N LYS A 48 -0.20 0.42 1.96
CA LYS A 48 0.78 1.18 1.16
C LYS A 48 0.20 1.63 -0.17
N ALA A 49 -0.56 0.77 -0.83
CA ALA A 49 -1.28 1.11 -2.05
C ALA A 49 -2.30 2.23 -1.81
N TYR A 50 -3.08 2.16 -0.74
CA TYR A 50 -4.00 3.23 -0.39
C TYR A 50 -3.28 4.54 -0.06
N LEU A 51 -2.09 4.50 0.55
CA LEU A 51 -1.30 5.70 0.83
C LEU A 51 -0.79 6.41 -0.44
N ILE A 52 -0.54 5.70 -1.53
CA ILE A 52 -0.28 6.32 -2.85
C ILE A 52 -1.39 7.31 -3.20
N LEU A 53 -2.65 6.92 -3.04
CA LEU A 53 -3.81 7.77 -3.37
C LEU A 53 -3.99 8.94 -2.39
N GLN A 54 -3.60 8.75 -1.13
CA GLN A 54 -3.84 9.76 -0.09
C GLN A 54 -2.76 10.83 -0.04
N ARG A 55 -1.48 10.43 -0.02
CA ARG A 55 -0.35 11.37 0.13
C ARG A 55 0.50 11.48 -1.13
N ASN A 56 0.58 10.42 -1.94
CA ASN A 56 1.29 10.39 -3.22
C ASN A 56 2.77 10.79 -3.09
N GLN A 57 3.55 10.05 -2.31
CA GLN A 57 4.99 10.30 -2.12
C GLN A 57 5.85 9.18 -2.72
N VAL A 58 7.11 9.48 -3.08
CA VAL A 58 8.08 8.52 -3.65
C VAL A 58 8.17 7.24 -2.82
N ARG A 59 8.17 7.36 -1.48
CA ARG A 59 8.22 6.22 -0.57
C ARG A 59 7.02 5.27 -0.69
N ASP A 60 5.84 5.77 -1.08
CA ASP A 60 4.65 4.93 -1.21
C ASP A 60 4.78 3.99 -2.39
N TYR A 61 5.26 4.50 -3.52
CA TYR A 61 5.55 3.69 -4.70
C TYR A 61 6.64 2.67 -4.42
N LEU A 62 7.73 3.08 -3.75
CA LEU A 62 8.78 2.16 -3.32
C LEU A 62 8.25 1.04 -2.44
N ASP A 63 7.47 1.38 -1.42
CA ASP A 63 6.90 0.40 -0.50
C ASP A 63 5.99 -0.59 -1.27
N VAL A 64 5.16 -0.12 -2.20
CA VAL A 64 4.28 -0.98 -3.01
C VAL A 64 5.07 -1.91 -3.94
N VAL A 65 6.02 -1.41 -4.73
CA VAL A 65 6.76 -2.27 -5.68
C VAL A 65 7.71 -3.22 -4.96
N THR A 66 8.26 -2.82 -3.81
CA THR A 66 9.14 -3.69 -3.01
C THR A 66 8.35 -4.81 -2.35
N LEU A 67 7.19 -4.51 -1.74
CA LEU A 67 6.29 -5.52 -1.16
C LEU A 67 5.75 -6.45 -2.23
N SER A 68 5.29 -5.91 -3.37
CA SER A 68 4.78 -6.71 -4.47
C SER A 68 5.84 -7.68 -5.01
N ALA A 69 7.08 -7.20 -5.16
CA ALA A 69 8.19 -8.05 -5.58
C ALA A 69 8.63 -9.07 -4.51
N HIS A 70 8.41 -8.79 -3.22
CA HIS A 70 8.71 -9.71 -2.13
C HIS A 70 7.68 -10.85 -2.04
N MET A 71 6.40 -10.53 -2.22
CA MET A 71 5.28 -11.49 -2.19
C MET A 71 5.16 -12.31 -3.50
N GLY A 72 5.69 -11.78 -4.60
CA GLY A 72 5.45 -12.29 -5.94
C GLY A 72 4.27 -11.58 -6.62
N ALA A 73 4.40 -11.34 -7.93
CA ALA A 73 3.47 -10.50 -8.68
C ALA A 73 2.02 -11.01 -8.62
N ASP A 74 1.80 -12.32 -8.76
CA ASP A 74 0.45 -12.89 -8.79
C ASP A 74 -0.25 -12.77 -7.43
N SER A 75 0.48 -12.98 -6.33
CA SER A 75 -0.04 -12.80 -4.97
C SER A 75 -0.37 -11.32 -4.71
N ALA A 76 0.53 -10.42 -5.11
CA ALA A 76 0.31 -8.98 -4.97
C ALA A 76 -0.92 -8.50 -5.75
N VAL A 77 -1.10 -8.99 -6.98
CA VAL A 77 -2.28 -8.69 -7.82
C VAL A 77 -3.55 -9.21 -7.17
N ALA A 78 -3.57 -10.45 -6.68
CA ALA A 78 -4.74 -11.00 -5.99
C ALA A 78 -5.14 -10.15 -4.78
N VAL A 79 -4.18 -9.78 -3.93
CA VAL A 79 -4.40 -8.93 -2.75
C VAL A 79 -4.94 -7.54 -3.12
N LEU A 80 -4.39 -6.92 -4.16
CA LEU A 80 -4.78 -5.57 -4.55
C LEU A 80 -6.11 -5.53 -5.31
N ARG A 81 -6.52 -6.61 -5.98
CA ARG A 81 -7.86 -6.70 -6.61
C ARG A 81 -8.99 -6.58 -5.59
N ASP A 82 -8.78 -7.09 -4.39
CA ASP A 82 -9.77 -7.04 -3.32
C ASP A 82 -9.69 -5.74 -2.50
N ILE A 83 -8.87 -4.75 -2.88
CA ILE A 83 -8.63 -3.55 -2.05
C ILE A 83 -9.91 -2.74 -1.76
N ASP A 84 -10.87 -2.74 -2.68
CA ASP A 84 -12.17 -2.05 -2.51
C ASP A 84 -13.07 -2.70 -1.43
N ASP A 85 -12.81 -3.95 -1.04
CA ASP A 85 -13.50 -4.60 0.08
C ASP A 85 -12.97 -4.14 1.44
N PHE A 86 -11.79 -3.51 1.47
CA PHE A 86 -11.08 -3.10 2.69
C PHE A 86 -11.01 -1.57 2.85
N TYR A 87 -10.92 -0.85 1.74
CA TYR A 87 -10.74 0.61 1.72
C TYR A 87 -11.82 1.27 0.89
N VAL A 88 -12.32 2.38 1.40
CA VAL A 88 -13.28 3.23 0.68
C VAL A 88 -12.58 4.52 0.29
N ASP A 89 -12.79 4.99 -0.93
CA ASP A 89 -12.32 6.32 -1.32
C ASP A 89 -13.12 7.42 -0.61
N ARG A 90 -12.58 8.64 -0.60
CA ARG A 90 -13.24 9.82 -0.06
C ARG A 90 -14.56 10.16 -0.77
N SER A 91 -14.79 9.67 -1.98
CA SER A 91 -16.07 9.77 -2.69
C SER A 91 -17.17 8.89 -2.08
N GLY A 92 -16.82 7.84 -1.33
CA GLY A 92 -17.77 6.86 -0.81
C GLY A 92 -18.25 5.81 -1.82
N GLU A 93 -17.76 5.82 -3.06
CA GLU A 93 -18.14 4.88 -4.12
C GLU A 93 -17.29 3.60 -4.07
N ARG A 94 -17.91 2.41 -4.15
CA ARG A 94 -17.22 1.12 -4.31
C ARG A 94 -16.56 1.00 -5.69
N GLY A 95 -15.37 0.40 -5.78
CA GLY A 95 -14.63 0.21 -7.03
C GLY A 95 -13.75 1.39 -7.44
N SER A 96 -13.75 2.46 -6.63
CA SER A 96 -13.00 3.68 -6.90
C SER A 96 -11.53 3.56 -6.48
N VAL A 97 -11.19 2.72 -5.49
CA VAL A 97 -9.83 2.62 -4.97
C VAL A 97 -8.94 1.83 -5.93
N LEU A 98 -9.36 0.65 -6.39
CA LEU A 98 -8.56 -0.13 -7.34
C LEU A 98 -8.36 0.64 -8.65
N THR A 99 -9.44 1.21 -9.21
CA THR A 99 -9.37 1.98 -10.46
C THR A 99 -8.41 3.17 -10.33
N SER A 100 -8.52 3.95 -9.25
CA SER A 100 -7.63 5.09 -9.01
C SER A 100 -6.18 4.64 -8.82
N LEU A 101 -5.97 3.52 -8.13
CA LEU A 101 -4.64 2.95 -7.94
C LEU A 101 -4.01 2.54 -9.27
N VAL A 102 -4.75 1.84 -10.14
CA VAL A 102 -4.27 1.44 -11.47
C VAL A 102 -3.85 2.67 -12.28
N LEU A 103 -4.67 3.72 -12.32
CA LEU A 103 -4.33 4.96 -13.01
C LEU A 103 -3.07 5.61 -12.43
N GLN A 104 -2.97 5.68 -11.11
CA GLN A 104 -1.84 6.30 -10.42
C GLN A 104 -0.53 5.49 -10.56
N LEU A 105 -0.61 4.17 -10.69
CA LEU A 105 0.54 3.29 -10.94
C LEU A 105 0.96 3.27 -12.42
N ALA A 106 0.02 3.46 -13.35
CA ALA A 106 0.31 3.54 -14.79
C ALA A 106 1.14 4.80 -15.11
N GLU A 107 0.89 5.91 -14.42
CA GLU A 107 1.66 7.16 -14.54
C GLU A 107 2.10 7.69 -13.16
N PRO A 108 3.13 7.08 -12.53
CA PRO A 108 3.61 7.48 -11.21
C PRO A 108 4.10 8.92 -11.17
N SER A 109 3.43 9.75 -10.37
CA SER A 109 3.66 11.19 -10.29
C SER A 109 3.70 11.68 -8.84
N PRO A 110 4.75 11.33 -8.06
CA PRO A 110 4.84 11.67 -6.65
C PRO A 110 4.97 13.18 -6.43
N ARG A 111 4.38 13.68 -5.34
CA ARG A 111 4.41 15.10 -4.95
C ARG A 111 5.81 15.58 -4.55
N ASP A 112 6.62 14.70 -3.98
CA ASP A 112 8.00 14.95 -3.56
C ASP A 112 9.01 14.55 -4.65
N VAL A 113 8.77 14.99 -5.88
CA VAL A 113 9.54 14.60 -7.08
C VAL A 113 11.06 14.78 -6.93
N THR A 114 11.53 15.73 -6.11
CA THR A 114 12.96 15.93 -5.85
C THR A 114 13.64 14.70 -5.24
N VAL A 115 12.89 13.93 -4.45
CA VAL A 115 13.37 12.71 -3.77
C VAL A 115 13.73 11.59 -4.76
N THR A 116 13.14 11.60 -5.96
CA THR A 116 13.45 10.61 -7.00
C THR A 116 14.94 10.58 -7.38
N ARG A 117 15.67 11.68 -7.15
CA ARG A 117 17.11 11.81 -7.42
C ARG A 117 18.00 11.39 -6.25
N GLU A 118 17.41 11.03 -5.12
CA GLU A 118 18.13 10.74 -3.87
C GLU A 118 18.06 9.27 -3.47
N LEU A 119 17.41 8.42 -4.27
CA LEU A 119 17.15 7.02 -3.93
C LEU A 119 18.43 6.20 -3.69
N ALA A 120 19.51 6.47 -4.42
CA ALA A 120 20.81 5.83 -4.18
C ALA A 120 21.38 6.12 -2.77
N ARG A 121 20.90 7.14 -2.07
CA ARG A 121 21.31 7.50 -0.70
C ARG A 121 20.44 6.85 0.37
N TYR A 122 19.38 6.15 0.00
CA TYR A 122 18.47 5.52 0.95
C TYR A 122 19.15 4.33 1.61
N LYS A 123 19.24 4.38 2.94
CA LYS A 123 19.84 3.31 3.74
C LYS A 123 19.05 2.01 3.57
N GLY A 124 19.74 0.94 3.16
CA GLY A 124 19.15 -0.40 3.04
C GLY A 124 18.24 -0.60 1.83
N LEU A 125 18.13 0.40 0.93
CA LEU A 125 17.38 0.22 -0.31
C LEU A 125 18.16 -0.69 -1.25
N ASN A 126 17.51 -1.73 -1.76
CA ASN A 126 18.11 -2.63 -2.75
C ASN A 126 18.57 -1.82 -3.99
N PRO A 127 19.80 -2.02 -4.50
CA PRO A 127 20.32 -1.30 -5.66
C PRO A 127 19.41 -1.27 -6.89
N ARG A 128 18.58 -2.31 -7.10
CA ARG A 128 17.62 -2.35 -8.22
C ARG A 128 16.61 -1.19 -8.20
N TRP A 129 16.39 -0.57 -7.04
CA TRP A 129 15.44 0.53 -6.82
C TRP A 129 16.13 1.89 -6.66
N HIS A 130 17.44 1.99 -6.89
CA HIS A 130 18.17 3.26 -6.80
C HIS A 130 17.83 4.23 -7.92
N GLU A 131 17.28 3.73 -9.02
CA GLU A 131 16.78 4.54 -10.13
C GLU A 131 15.25 4.61 -10.09
N TRP A 132 14.72 5.83 -10.11
CA TRP A 132 13.27 6.04 -10.13
C TRP A 132 12.60 5.40 -11.36
N SER A 133 13.30 5.34 -12.49
CA SER A 133 12.81 4.66 -13.70
C SER A 133 12.53 3.17 -13.47
N SER A 134 13.31 2.49 -12.63
CA SER A 134 13.06 1.10 -12.24
C SER A 134 11.76 0.97 -11.43
N VAL A 135 11.51 1.93 -10.53
CA VAL A 135 10.26 1.98 -9.75
C VAL A 135 9.07 2.24 -10.66
N VAL A 136 9.19 3.17 -11.61
CA VAL A 136 8.16 3.45 -12.62
C VAL A 136 7.87 2.22 -13.47
N GLY A 137 8.90 1.50 -13.93
CA GLY A 137 8.74 0.27 -14.68
C GLY A 137 7.95 -0.80 -13.91
N ALA A 138 8.29 -1.00 -12.63
CA ALA A 138 7.57 -1.95 -11.78
C ALA A 138 6.13 -1.50 -11.45
N CYS A 139 5.88 -0.20 -11.28
CA CYS A 139 4.53 0.33 -11.10
C CYS A 139 3.66 0.06 -12.33
N ARG A 140 4.21 0.31 -13.54
CA ARG A 140 3.52 0.07 -14.80
C ARG A 140 3.22 -1.41 -15.05
N ASP A 141 4.17 -2.30 -14.77
CA ASP A 141 3.93 -3.75 -14.84
C ASP A 141 2.81 -4.18 -13.89
N LEU A 142 2.83 -3.70 -12.64
CA LEU A 142 1.76 -3.98 -11.68
C LEU A 142 0.41 -3.41 -12.14
N ALA A 143 0.38 -2.19 -12.68
CA ALA A 143 -0.83 -1.57 -13.20
C ALA A 143 -1.46 -2.38 -14.36
N LEU A 144 -0.63 -2.86 -15.29
CA LEU A 144 -1.08 -3.70 -16.41
C LEU A 144 -1.70 -5.01 -15.90
N ARG A 145 -1.02 -5.72 -15.00
CA ARG A 145 -1.54 -6.98 -14.43
C ARG A 145 -2.85 -6.80 -13.66
N LEU A 146 -3.01 -5.66 -13.00
CA LEU A 146 -4.26 -5.30 -12.30
C LEU A 146 -5.38 -5.01 -13.29
N ALA A 147 -5.10 -4.30 -14.39
CA ALA A 147 -6.06 -4.00 -15.44
C ALA A 147 -6.51 -5.24 -16.22
N ASP A 148 -5.61 -6.19 -16.48
CA ASP A 148 -5.87 -7.40 -17.28
C ASP A 148 -6.88 -8.38 -16.64
N GLY A 149 -7.21 -8.23 -15.35
CA GLY A 149 -8.23 -9.04 -14.68
C GLY A 149 -9.43 -8.27 -14.16
N ALA A 150 -9.62 -7.02 -14.58
CA ALA A 150 -10.79 -6.20 -14.25
C ALA A 150 -11.96 -6.38 -15.25
N SER A 151 -12.02 -7.52 -15.95
CA SER A 151 -13.04 -7.87 -16.95
C SER A 151 -14.11 -8.80 -16.39
#